data_AF-A0A1Y0M709-F1
#
_entry.id   AF-A0A1Y0M709-F1
#
_cell.length_a   1.000
_cell.length_b   1.000
_cell.length_c   1.000
_cell.angle_alpha   90.00
_cell.angle_beta   90.00
_cell.angle_gamma   90.00
#
_symmetry.space_group_name_H-M   'P 1'
#
loop_
_entity.id
_entity.type
_entity.pdbx_description
1 polymer ?
#
loop_
_entity_poly.entity_id
_entity_poly.type
_entity_poly.pdbx_seq_one_letter_code
_entity_poly.pdbx_strand_id
1 'polypeptide(L)'
;MSIIIAKIQNKECFFFSDTKVSIESDDSTVFGEQKLRLAPEEGSLKVHILQRRMSIAFAGTVAICEEIIQSLFKKQPNKIPEYLQEELIRKNDDSEFILALVDKDFNPRLFKIDQKKCEEGNSFWIGNQNAFSEFQSFFVESDISDLMEKTSRAFQQMLENTKIPTIGDFVIGCHFTEKYSSFIYEDSISFAGSLKPITISANEWTQIGNETNEDGAFIVSNLISDQVQRPAVCLFFEYGNVAFLYFPITESHRETRPIVIKTQSRNQLQNYVLENFGLNLIGLTFKGGKINYK
;
A
#
# COMPACT_ATOMS: atom_id res chain seq x y z
N MET A 1 -9.66 1.54 11.35
CA MET A 1 -9.91 1.44 9.91
C MET A 1 -8.77 2.17 9.18
N SER A 2 -8.31 1.61 8.05
CA SER A 2 -7.34 2.22 7.13
C SER A 2 -7.91 3.50 6.50
N ILE A 3 -7.11 4.21 5.71
CA ILE A 3 -7.53 5.30 4.82
C ILE A 3 -7.10 4.99 3.39
N ILE A 4 -8.05 5.11 2.47
CA ILE A 4 -7.77 5.01 1.04
C ILE A 4 -8.28 6.25 0.35
N ILE A 5 -7.48 6.78 -0.56
CA ILE A 5 -7.81 7.93 -1.40
C ILE A 5 -7.65 7.51 -2.85
N ALA A 6 -8.62 7.83 -3.68
CA ALA A 6 -8.54 7.59 -5.11
C ALA A 6 -9.04 8.81 -5.90
N LYS A 7 -8.36 9.12 -6.99
CA LYS A 7 -8.71 10.27 -7.84
C LYS A 7 -8.55 9.96 -9.32
N ILE A 8 -9.29 10.70 -10.12
CA ILE A 8 -9.16 10.80 -11.57
C ILE A 8 -8.81 12.24 -11.92
N GLN A 9 -7.77 12.44 -12.71
CA GLN A 9 -7.48 13.71 -13.37
C GLN A 9 -6.78 13.47 -14.70
N ASN A 10 -7.17 14.19 -15.76
CA ASN A 10 -6.52 14.10 -17.07
C ASN A 10 -6.40 12.66 -17.62
N LYS A 11 -7.41 11.81 -17.37
CA LYS A 11 -7.44 10.36 -17.69
C LYS A 11 -6.52 9.46 -16.87
N GLU A 12 -5.75 10.02 -15.96
CA GLU A 12 -5.00 9.24 -14.98
C GLU A 12 -5.92 8.89 -13.82
N CYS A 13 -5.80 7.67 -13.31
CA CYS A 13 -6.53 7.19 -12.14
C CYS A 13 -5.53 6.58 -11.18
N PHE A 14 -5.53 7.04 -9.94
CA PHE A 14 -4.59 6.57 -8.93
C PHE A 14 -5.27 6.36 -7.57
N PHE A 15 -4.67 5.48 -6.79
CA PHE A 15 -5.04 5.07 -5.45
C PHE A 15 -3.83 5.22 -4.53
N PHE A 16 -4.06 5.72 -3.32
CA PHE A 16 -3.12 5.66 -2.22
C PHE A 16 -3.82 5.03 -1.03
N SER A 17 -3.16 4.03 -0.44
CA SER A 17 -3.63 3.35 0.78
C SER A 17 -2.51 3.29 1.79
N ASP A 18 -2.86 3.41 3.06
CA ASP A 18 -1.97 2.97 4.13
C ASP A 18 -1.95 1.43 4.18
N THR A 19 -0.85 0.89 4.65
CA THR A 19 -0.70 -0.53 4.95
C THR A 19 0.05 -0.68 6.25
N LYS A 20 -0.48 -1.58 7.09
CA LYS A 20 0.17 -2.01 8.32
C LYS A 20 1.02 -3.23 8.03
N VAL A 21 2.21 -3.26 8.61
CA VAL A 21 3.02 -4.47 8.67
C VAL A 21 3.09 -4.89 10.12
N SER A 22 2.53 -6.06 10.41
CA SER A 22 2.58 -6.67 11.73
C SER A 22 3.53 -7.86 11.71
N ILE A 23 4.49 -7.85 12.63
CA ILE A 23 5.41 -8.97 12.88
C ILE A 23 4.85 -9.72 14.08
N GLU A 24 4.69 -11.04 13.98
CA GLU A 24 4.42 -11.89 15.16
C GLU A 24 5.57 -11.70 16.15
N SER A 25 5.30 -11.03 17.27
CA SER A 25 6.31 -10.81 18.31
C SER A 25 6.16 -11.84 19.42
N ASP A 26 6.95 -12.90 19.33
CA ASP A 26 7.57 -13.50 20.52
C ASP A 26 8.90 -12.78 20.86
N ASP A 27 9.30 -11.76 20.07
CA ASP A 27 10.59 -11.09 20.16
C ASP A 27 10.56 -9.92 21.15
N SER A 28 11.14 -10.14 22.33
CA SER A 28 11.23 -9.17 23.44
C SER A 28 12.24 -8.03 23.20
N THR A 29 12.87 -7.96 22.02
CA THR A 29 13.94 -6.99 21.71
C THR A 29 13.43 -5.64 21.17
N VAL A 30 12.14 -5.52 20.83
CA VAL A 30 11.54 -4.26 20.35
C VAL A 30 11.09 -3.40 21.54
N PHE A 31 11.88 -2.37 21.86
CA PHE A 31 11.60 -1.40 22.92
C PHE A 31 10.99 -0.10 22.37
N GLY A 32 9.99 0.46 23.06
CA GLY A 32 9.41 1.78 22.79
C GLY A 32 7.87 1.81 22.72
N GLU A 33 7.28 3.02 22.66
CA GLU A 33 5.83 3.22 22.39
C GLU A 33 5.40 2.77 20.98
N GLN A 34 6.38 2.36 20.17
CA GLN A 34 6.26 1.72 18.86
C GLN A 34 6.36 0.18 18.93
N LYS A 35 5.91 -0.46 20.02
CA LYS A 35 5.55 -1.88 19.95
C LYS A 35 4.65 -2.03 18.73
N LEU A 36 5.16 -2.72 17.70
CA LEU A 36 4.50 -2.97 16.42
C LEU A 36 3.00 -3.15 16.66
N ARG A 37 2.25 -2.17 16.18
CA ARG A 37 0.85 -2.00 16.54
C ARG A 37 0.05 -3.07 15.79
N LEU A 38 -0.27 -4.15 16.51
CA LEU A 38 -1.32 -5.15 16.26
C LEU A 38 -0.89 -6.43 15.53
N ALA A 39 -1.77 -7.44 15.57
CA ALA A 39 -1.55 -8.81 15.13
C ALA A 39 -1.38 -8.95 13.59
N PRO A 40 -0.72 -10.02 13.09
CA PRO A 40 -0.49 -10.32 11.65
C PRO A 40 -1.74 -10.23 10.76
N GLU A 41 -2.90 -10.47 11.38
CA GLU A 41 -4.21 -10.49 10.73
C GLU A 41 -4.67 -9.12 10.23
N GLU A 42 -4.06 -8.03 10.70
CA GLU A 42 -4.33 -6.67 10.24
C GLU A 42 -3.52 -6.23 9.01
N GLY A 43 -2.39 -6.89 8.73
CA GLY A 43 -1.55 -6.61 7.58
C GLY A 43 -2.15 -7.19 6.30
N SER A 44 -3.04 -6.46 5.65
CA SER A 44 -3.70 -6.88 4.40
C SER A 44 -3.50 -5.81 3.34
N LEU A 45 -3.17 -6.25 2.13
CA LEU A 45 -3.20 -5.38 0.96
C LEU A 45 -4.64 -4.90 0.76
N LYS A 46 -4.85 -3.57 0.70
CA LYS A 46 -6.20 -2.99 0.57
C LYS A 46 -6.56 -2.59 -0.85
N VAL A 47 -5.56 -2.40 -1.72
CA VAL A 47 -5.74 -2.00 -3.12
C VAL A 47 -5.34 -3.18 -4.00
N HIS A 48 -6.27 -3.69 -4.77
CA HIS A 48 -6.11 -4.87 -5.62
C HIS A 48 -6.30 -4.54 -7.08
N ILE A 49 -5.27 -4.82 -7.88
CA ILE A 49 -5.38 -4.85 -9.33
C ILE A 49 -6.02 -6.19 -9.72
N LEU A 50 -7.32 -6.20 -9.96
CA LEU A 50 -8.08 -7.42 -10.26
C LEU A 50 -7.89 -7.87 -11.71
N GLN A 51 -7.82 -6.92 -12.62
CA GLN A 51 -7.54 -7.09 -14.04
C GLN A 51 -6.79 -5.85 -14.54
N ARG A 52 -6.20 -5.91 -15.74
CA ARG A 52 -5.48 -4.77 -16.32
C ARG A 52 -6.22 -3.43 -16.16
N ARG A 53 -7.53 -3.42 -16.43
CA ARG A 53 -8.36 -2.20 -16.43
C ARG A 53 -9.34 -2.11 -15.26
N MET A 54 -9.09 -2.86 -14.19
CA MET A 54 -9.94 -2.88 -13.01
C MET A 54 -9.10 -2.94 -11.75
N SER A 55 -9.22 -1.91 -10.92
CA SER A 55 -8.64 -1.87 -9.57
C SER A 55 -9.76 -1.67 -8.57
N ILE A 56 -9.68 -2.37 -7.43
CA ILE A 56 -10.62 -2.20 -6.32
C ILE A 56 -9.83 -1.93 -5.05
N ALA A 57 -10.34 -1.06 -4.20
CA ALA A 57 -9.84 -0.84 -2.87
C ALA A 57 -10.96 -0.94 -1.83
N PHE A 58 -10.65 -1.34 -0.60
CA PHE A 58 -11.66 -1.49 0.45
C PHE A 58 -11.19 -1.03 1.83
N ALA A 59 -12.14 -0.55 2.63
CA ALA A 59 -11.95 -0.22 4.04
C ALA A 59 -13.10 -0.84 4.86
N GLY A 60 -12.76 -1.61 5.89
CA GLY A 60 -13.73 -2.31 6.73
C GLY A 60 -13.29 -3.73 7.10
N THR A 61 -14.26 -4.64 7.20
CA THR A 61 -14.07 -6.04 7.62
C THR A 61 -13.33 -6.83 6.53
N VAL A 62 -12.05 -7.15 6.77
CA VAL A 62 -11.16 -7.80 5.78
C VAL A 62 -11.75 -9.09 5.23
N ALA A 63 -12.17 -10.01 6.10
CA ALA A 63 -12.70 -11.30 5.68
C ALA A 63 -13.95 -11.19 4.78
N ILE A 64 -14.80 -10.19 5.03
CA ILE A 64 -16.01 -9.96 4.21
C ILE A 64 -15.62 -9.34 2.87
N CYS A 65 -14.74 -8.35 2.86
CA CYS A 65 -14.25 -7.75 1.63
C CYS A 65 -13.54 -8.77 0.72
N GLU A 66 -12.71 -9.64 1.31
CA GLU A 66 -12.08 -10.76 0.61
C GLU A 66 -13.11 -11.69 -0.02
N GLU A 67 -14.13 -12.11 0.74
CA GLU A 67 -15.18 -13.00 0.24
C GLU A 67 -15.94 -12.36 -0.94
N ILE A 68 -16.27 -11.07 -0.84
CA ILE A 68 -16.97 -10.33 -1.90
C ILE A 68 -16.11 -10.25 -3.17
N ILE A 69 -14.83 -9.88 -3.04
CA ILE A 69 -13.91 -9.80 -4.18
C ILE A 69 -13.69 -11.18 -4.82
N GLN A 70 -13.54 -12.24 -4.02
CA GLN A 70 -13.44 -13.60 -4.55
C GLN A 70 -14.71 -14.02 -5.30
N SER A 71 -15.89 -13.64 -4.77
CA SER A 71 -17.16 -13.92 -5.42
C SER A 71 -17.33 -13.16 -6.73
N LEU A 72 -16.75 -11.95 -6.85
CA LEU A 72 -16.69 -11.19 -8.10
C LEU A 72 -16.01 -11.99 -9.23
N PHE A 73 -14.87 -12.64 -8.94
CA PHE A 73 -14.17 -13.49 -9.93
C PHE A 73 -14.98 -14.72 -10.34
N LYS A 74 -15.71 -15.32 -9.39
CA LYS A 74 -16.52 -16.52 -9.65
C LYS A 74 -17.76 -16.21 -10.47
N LYS A 75 -18.45 -15.10 -10.16
CA LYS A 75 -19.74 -14.77 -10.78
C LYS A 75 -19.61 -13.92 -12.05
N GLN A 76 -18.55 -13.13 -12.17
CA GLN A 76 -18.30 -12.20 -13.28
C GLN A 76 -19.55 -11.37 -13.67
N PRO A 77 -20.12 -10.62 -12.72
CA PRO A 77 -21.33 -9.84 -12.97
C PRO A 77 -21.06 -8.73 -13.99
N ASN A 78 -22.03 -8.47 -14.88
CA ASN A 78 -21.95 -7.37 -15.85
C ASN A 78 -21.96 -5.98 -15.19
N LYS A 79 -22.62 -5.88 -14.04
CA LYS A 79 -22.84 -4.66 -13.26
C LYS A 79 -22.07 -4.74 -11.95
N ILE A 80 -20.75 -4.55 -12.04
CA ILE A 80 -19.83 -4.72 -10.91
C ILE A 80 -20.18 -3.79 -9.73
N PRO A 81 -20.43 -2.48 -9.93
CA PRO A 81 -20.75 -1.60 -8.81
C PRO A 81 -22.00 -2.03 -8.03
N GLU A 82 -23.09 -2.35 -8.75
CA GLU A 82 -24.33 -2.81 -8.15
C GLU A 82 -24.16 -4.16 -7.45
N TYR A 83 -23.39 -5.07 -8.03
CA TYR A 83 -23.06 -6.35 -7.41
C TYR A 83 -22.33 -6.18 -6.07
N LEU A 84 -21.32 -5.31 -6.00
CA LEU A 84 -20.59 -5.05 -4.77
C LEU A 84 -21.52 -4.48 -3.68
N GLN A 85 -22.42 -3.56 -4.06
CA GLN A 85 -23.42 -3.01 -3.14
C GLN A 85 -24.39 -4.09 -2.62
N GLU A 86 -24.94 -4.91 -3.52
CA GLU A 86 -25.85 -6.00 -3.16
C GLU A 86 -25.20 -7.00 -2.19
N GLU A 87 -23.91 -7.32 -2.40
CA GLU A 87 -23.18 -8.21 -1.50
C GLU A 87 -22.94 -7.58 -0.12
N LEU A 88 -22.63 -6.27 -0.03
CA LEU A 88 -22.54 -5.56 1.26
C LEU A 88 -23.87 -5.57 2.01
N ILE A 89 -24.99 -5.29 1.32
CA ILE A 89 -26.34 -5.35 1.89
C ILE A 89 -26.67 -6.77 2.36
N ARG A 90 -26.39 -7.78 1.54
CA ARG A 90 -26.63 -9.19 1.86
C ARG A 90 -25.84 -9.66 3.08
N LYS A 91 -24.60 -9.15 3.24
CA LYS A 91 -23.72 -9.46 4.36
C LYS A 91 -24.03 -8.62 5.60
N ASN A 92 -24.82 -7.56 5.46
CA ASN A 92 -25.08 -6.58 6.51
C ASN A 92 -23.77 -6.04 7.13
N ASP A 93 -22.78 -5.74 6.28
CA ASP A 93 -21.47 -5.21 6.67
C ASP A 93 -21.25 -3.78 6.19
N ASP A 94 -20.65 -2.93 7.04
CA ASP A 94 -20.47 -1.49 6.82
C ASP A 94 -19.18 -1.14 6.07
N SER A 95 -18.48 -2.12 5.49
CA SER A 95 -17.33 -1.88 4.63
C SER A 95 -17.68 -1.00 3.44
N GLU A 96 -16.69 -0.26 2.98
CA GLU A 96 -16.75 0.59 1.81
C GLU A 96 -15.78 0.08 0.74
N PHE A 97 -16.16 0.21 -0.53
CA PHE A 97 -15.28 -0.02 -1.67
C PHE A 97 -15.08 1.27 -2.47
N ILE A 98 -13.88 1.39 -3.06
CA ILE A 98 -13.65 2.24 -4.22
C ILE A 98 -13.29 1.33 -5.39
N LEU A 99 -14.02 1.44 -6.50
CA LEU A 99 -13.78 0.67 -7.71
C LEU A 99 -13.36 1.63 -8.84
N ALA A 100 -12.25 1.34 -9.50
CA ALA A 100 -11.88 1.97 -10.75
C ALA A 100 -12.04 0.99 -11.92
N LEU A 101 -12.71 1.46 -12.97
CA LEU A 101 -12.86 0.75 -14.25
C LEU A 101 -12.31 1.65 -15.36
N VAL A 102 -11.48 1.10 -16.25
CA VAL A 102 -11.02 1.81 -17.44
C VAL A 102 -11.62 1.18 -18.68
N ASP A 103 -12.26 1.99 -19.52
CA ASP A 103 -12.92 1.52 -20.73
C ASP A 103 -11.93 1.17 -21.87
N LYS A 104 -12.44 1.00 -23.08
CA LYS A 104 -11.62 0.71 -24.25
C LYS A 104 -10.82 1.89 -24.78
N ASP A 105 -11.28 3.10 -24.47
CA ASP A 105 -10.78 4.38 -24.95
C ASP A 105 -9.94 5.11 -23.89
N PHE A 106 -9.51 4.37 -22.85
CA PHE A 106 -8.70 4.85 -21.73
C PHE A 106 -9.38 5.92 -20.86
N ASN A 107 -10.71 5.89 -20.77
CA ASN A 107 -11.42 6.75 -19.84
C ASN A 107 -11.62 6.00 -18.51
N PRO A 108 -10.97 6.42 -17.42
CA PRO A 108 -11.25 5.86 -16.11
C PRO A 108 -12.60 6.34 -15.60
N ARG A 109 -13.27 5.46 -14.86
CA ARG A 109 -14.49 5.73 -14.09
C ARG A 109 -14.24 5.23 -12.68
N LEU A 110 -14.54 6.07 -11.69
CA LEU A 110 -14.33 5.75 -10.28
C LEU A 110 -15.68 5.72 -9.59
N PHE A 111 -15.88 4.70 -8.75
CA PHE A 111 -17.10 4.50 -7.98
C PHE A 111 -16.76 4.38 -6.50
N LYS A 112 -17.50 5.06 -5.64
CA LYS A 112 -17.56 4.77 -4.21
C LYS A 112 -18.83 3.97 -3.92
N ILE A 113 -18.69 2.87 -3.20
CA ILE A 113 -19.75 1.90 -3.00
C ILE A 113 -19.80 1.55 -1.51
N ASP A 114 -20.97 1.76 -0.90
CA ASP A 114 -21.30 1.34 0.46
C ASP A 114 -22.71 0.71 0.46
N GLN A 115 -23.18 0.24 1.62
CA GLN A 115 -24.53 -0.34 1.72
C GLN A 115 -25.66 0.58 1.26
N LYS A 116 -25.49 1.89 1.42
CA LYS A 116 -26.55 2.90 1.22
C LYS A 116 -26.57 3.39 -0.22
N LYS A 117 -25.40 3.55 -0.85
CA LYS A 117 -25.30 4.10 -2.20
C LYS A 117 -24.10 3.57 -2.98
N CYS A 118 -24.26 3.60 -4.30
CA CYS A 118 -23.19 3.55 -5.27
C CYS A 118 -23.14 4.89 -5.99
N GLU A 119 -22.02 5.61 -5.89
CA GLU A 119 -21.82 6.91 -6.51
C GLU A 119 -20.62 6.91 -7.45
N GLU A 120 -20.76 7.58 -8.60
CA GLU A 120 -19.68 7.79 -9.57
C GLU A 120 -19.13 9.21 -9.44
N GLY A 121 -17.82 9.38 -9.60
CA GLY A 121 -17.15 10.66 -9.44
C GLY A 121 -15.67 10.59 -9.80
N ASN A 122 -14.96 11.69 -9.56
CA ASN A 122 -13.52 11.81 -9.90
C ASN A 122 -12.60 11.83 -8.68
N SER A 123 -13.13 11.81 -7.47
CA SER A 123 -12.32 11.85 -6.25
C SER A 123 -13.12 11.25 -5.11
N PHE A 124 -12.60 10.19 -4.51
CA PHE A 124 -13.22 9.53 -3.37
C PHE A 124 -12.18 9.19 -2.31
N TRP A 125 -12.70 9.02 -1.10
CA TRP A 125 -11.96 8.44 0.02
C TRP A 125 -12.91 7.55 0.83
N ILE A 126 -12.33 6.56 1.50
CA ILE A 126 -13.02 5.62 2.38
C ILE A 126 -12.16 5.36 3.63
N GLY A 127 -12.79 4.93 4.72
CA GLY A 127 -12.11 4.60 5.96
C GLY A 127 -12.04 5.73 6.99
N ASN A 128 -10.88 5.97 7.59
CA ASN A 128 -10.78 6.84 8.77
C ASN A 128 -10.93 8.35 8.44
N GLN A 129 -12.04 8.94 8.89
CA GLN A 129 -12.37 10.36 8.70
C GLN A 129 -11.33 11.32 9.30
N ASN A 130 -10.75 11.02 10.46
CA ASN A 130 -9.77 11.91 11.10
C ASN A 130 -8.47 11.93 10.28
N ALA A 131 -8.04 10.77 9.79
CA ALA A 131 -6.89 10.68 8.89
C ALA A 131 -7.17 11.45 7.58
N PHE A 132 -8.39 11.35 7.04
CA PHE A 132 -8.74 12.12 5.84
C PHE A 132 -8.68 13.63 6.08
N SER A 133 -9.11 14.10 7.25
CA SER A 133 -8.99 15.51 7.64
C SER A 133 -7.53 15.97 7.72
N GLU A 134 -6.63 15.16 8.28
CA GLU A 134 -5.18 15.43 8.32
C GLU A 134 -4.56 15.43 6.92
N PHE A 135 -4.89 14.42 6.08
CA PHE A 135 -4.50 14.42 4.67
C PHE A 135 -4.95 15.70 3.97
N GLN A 136 -6.20 16.11 4.17
CA GLN A 136 -6.77 17.25 3.47
C GLN A 136 -6.09 18.57 3.85
N SER A 137 -5.65 18.74 5.12
CA SER A 137 -4.87 19.93 5.50
C SER A 137 -3.54 20.00 4.76
N PHE A 138 -2.76 18.90 4.74
CA PHE A 138 -1.51 18.85 3.98
C PHE A 138 -1.72 19.03 2.48
N PHE A 139 -2.81 18.45 1.95
CA PHE A 139 -3.16 18.58 0.54
C PHE A 139 -3.49 20.02 0.17
N VAL A 140 -4.22 20.77 0.98
CA VAL A 140 -4.59 22.17 0.67
C VAL A 140 -3.38 23.10 0.78
N GLU A 141 -2.50 22.89 1.76
CA GLU A 141 -1.31 23.72 2.01
C GLU A 141 -0.20 23.53 0.97
N SER A 142 -0.24 22.44 0.19
CA SER A 142 0.79 22.13 -0.80
C SER A 142 0.64 22.96 -2.09
N ASP A 143 1.72 23.62 -2.49
CA ASP A 143 1.83 24.39 -3.74
C ASP A 143 2.18 23.52 -4.97
N ILE A 144 2.29 22.19 -4.81
CA ILE A 144 2.59 21.28 -5.93
C ILE A 144 1.48 21.34 -6.97
N SER A 145 1.85 21.53 -8.24
CA SER A 145 0.91 21.60 -9.36
C SER A 145 0.45 20.22 -9.85
N ASP A 146 1.35 19.25 -9.88
CA ASP A 146 1.04 17.88 -10.26
C ASP A 146 0.17 17.21 -9.18
N LEU A 147 -1.02 16.75 -9.54
CA LEU A 147 -1.98 16.25 -8.56
C LEU A 147 -1.56 14.92 -7.94
N MET A 148 -0.90 14.06 -8.70
CA MET A 148 -0.47 12.76 -8.23
C MET A 148 0.65 12.94 -7.21
N GLU A 149 1.66 13.75 -7.53
CA GLU A 149 2.74 14.14 -6.61
C GLU A 149 2.19 14.87 -5.39
N LYS A 150 1.27 15.82 -5.59
CA LYS A 150 0.60 16.54 -4.50
C LYS A 150 -0.15 15.60 -3.57
N THR A 151 -0.88 14.63 -4.12
CA THR A 151 -1.63 13.63 -3.34
C THR A 151 -0.67 12.70 -2.60
N SER A 152 0.34 12.16 -3.29
CA SER A 152 1.35 11.29 -2.70
C SER A 152 2.06 11.96 -1.52
N ARG A 153 2.52 13.21 -1.71
CA ARG A 153 3.22 13.97 -0.68
C ARG A 153 2.32 14.28 0.52
N ALA A 154 1.09 14.72 0.28
CA ALA A 154 0.14 14.98 1.37
C ALA A 154 -0.21 13.71 2.15
N PHE A 155 -0.33 12.57 1.46
CA PHE A 155 -0.57 11.27 2.08
C PHE A 155 0.62 10.83 2.94
N GLN A 156 1.84 10.97 2.42
CA GLN A 156 3.06 10.67 3.17
C GLN A 156 3.21 11.58 4.40
N GLN A 157 2.97 12.89 4.26
CA GLN A 157 3.00 13.82 5.39
C GLN A 157 1.97 13.45 6.46
N MET A 158 0.77 13.00 6.06
CA MET A 158 -0.21 12.47 7.01
C MET A 158 0.37 11.26 7.76
N LEU A 159 0.97 10.29 7.09
CA LEU A 159 1.56 9.12 7.77
C LEU A 159 2.68 9.51 8.75
N GLU A 160 3.56 10.44 8.36
CA GLU A 160 4.68 10.88 9.19
C GLU A 160 4.24 11.64 10.45
N ASN A 161 3.08 12.30 10.41
CA ASN A 161 2.60 13.17 11.50
C ASN A 161 1.42 12.59 12.29
N THR A 162 0.71 11.60 11.73
CA THR A 162 -0.49 11.07 12.36
C THR A 162 -0.17 10.26 13.60
N LYS A 163 -1.00 10.42 14.63
CA LYS A 163 -0.96 9.59 15.85
C LYS A 163 -2.13 8.61 15.90
N ILE A 164 -2.88 8.47 14.81
CA ILE A 164 -4.08 7.64 14.74
C ILE A 164 -3.67 6.16 14.73
N PRO A 165 -3.96 5.37 15.77
CA PRO A 165 -3.45 3.99 15.87
C PRO A 165 -3.96 3.03 14.79
N THR A 166 -5.03 3.41 14.09
CA THR A 166 -5.62 2.57 13.05
C THR A 166 -5.02 2.76 11.67
N ILE A 167 -4.16 3.78 11.49
CA ILE A 167 -3.46 4.06 10.23
C ILE A 167 -2.12 3.31 10.24
N GLY A 168 -1.78 2.69 9.13
CA GLY A 168 -0.51 2.01 8.92
C GLY A 168 0.63 2.95 8.52
N ASP A 169 1.85 2.41 8.54
CA ASP A 169 3.07 3.22 8.45
C ASP A 169 3.60 3.34 7.01
N PHE A 170 3.05 2.56 6.07
CA PHE A 170 3.54 2.47 4.69
C PHE A 170 2.47 2.82 3.67
N VAL A 171 2.88 3.49 2.59
CA VAL A 171 2.00 3.81 1.46
C VAL A 171 2.08 2.70 0.42
N ILE A 172 0.92 2.24 -0.05
CA ILE A 172 0.80 1.49 -1.30
C ILE A 172 0.11 2.38 -2.33
N GLY A 173 0.87 2.78 -3.34
CA GLY A 173 0.37 3.50 -4.51
C GLY A 173 -0.01 2.53 -5.64
N CYS A 174 -1.07 2.86 -6.37
CA CYS A 174 -1.47 2.14 -7.58
C CYS A 174 -2.06 3.13 -8.58
N HIS A 175 -1.63 3.10 -9.83
CA HIS A 175 -2.15 3.99 -10.85
C HIS A 175 -2.34 3.29 -12.20
N PHE A 176 -3.28 3.80 -12.99
CA PHE A 176 -3.47 3.39 -14.37
C PHE A 176 -2.48 4.11 -15.28
N THR A 177 -1.80 3.36 -16.14
CA THR A 177 -0.94 3.93 -17.19
C THR A 177 -1.38 3.46 -18.57
N GLU A 178 -1.55 4.42 -19.49
CA GLU A 178 -1.87 4.14 -20.89
C GLU A 178 -0.78 3.30 -21.57
N LYS A 179 0.49 3.49 -21.17
CA LYS A 179 1.66 2.79 -21.72
C LYS A 179 1.49 1.27 -21.71
N TYR A 180 0.94 0.73 -20.63
CA TYR A 180 0.70 -0.71 -20.48
C TYR A 180 -0.79 -1.07 -20.60
N SER A 181 -1.65 -0.06 -20.80
CA SER A 181 -3.10 -0.22 -20.76
C SER A 181 -3.56 -0.93 -19.49
N SER A 182 -2.90 -0.63 -18.37
CA SER A 182 -3.05 -1.37 -17.12
C SER A 182 -2.84 -0.52 -15.89
N PHE A 183 -3.50 -0.90 -14.79
CA PHE A 183 -3.08 -0.53 -13.44
C PHE A 183 -1.74 -1.20 -13.11
N ILE A 184 -0.89 -0.48 -12.39
CA ILE A 184 0.38 -0.93 -11.83
C ILE A 184 0.55 -0.39 -10.41
N TYR A 185 1.25 -1.12 -9.55
CA TYR A 185 1.68 -0.60 -8.25
C TYR A 185 2.85 0.37 -8.41
N GLU A 186 3.02 1.27 -7.45
CA GLU A 186 4.15 2.19 -7.38
C GLU A 186 5.28 1.60 -6.55
N ASP A 187 6.49 1.69 -7.10
CA ASP A 187 7.69 1.49 -6.32
C ASP A 187 8.04 2.77 -5.55
N SER A 188 8.60 2.59 -4.38
CA SER A 188 8.99 3.71 -3.51
C SER A 188 10.03 3.25 -2.52
N ILE A 189 10.66 4.22 -1.86
CA ILE A 189 11.54 3.97 -0.74
C ILE A 189 11.22 4.95 0.38
N SER A 190 11.11 4.43 1.59
CA SER A 190 10.81 5.21 2.80
C SER A 190 11.91 5.00 3.82
N PHE A 191 12.26 6.10 4.49
CA PHE A 191 13.28 6.14 5.53
C PHE A 191 12.62 6.64 6.80
N ALA A 192 12.81 5.92 7.89
CA ALA A 192 12.59 6.45 9.23
C ALA A 192 13.92 6.38 9.99
N GLY A 193 14.41 7.54 10.41
CA GLY A 193 15.62 7.63 11.22
C GLY A 193 15.33 7.41 12.71
N SER A 194 16.38 7.10 13.47
CA SER A 194 16.30 7.07 14.92
C SER A 194 16.29 8.50 15.50
N LEU A 195 15.51 8.74 16.54
CA LEU A 195 15.50 10.03 17.27
C LEU A 195 16.62 10.11 18.34
N LYS A 196 17.69 9.32 18.23
CA LYS A 196 18.74 9.31 19.27
C LYS A 196 19.66 10.54 19.12
N PRO A 197 19.74 11.43 20.12
CA PRO A 197 20.69 12.53 20.09
C PRO A 197 22.12 11.98 20.07
N ILE A 198 22.88 12.29 19.02
CA ILE A 198 24.28 11.92 18.90
C ILE A 198 25.10 12.96 19.65
N THR A 199 25.84 12.54 20.67
CA THR A 199 26.82 13.39 21.35
C THR A 199 28.17 13.23 20.65
N ILE A 200 28.67 14.31 20.05
CA ILE A 200 29.94 14.32 19.33
C ILE A 200 30.93 15.19 20.10
N SER A 201 32.12 14.67 20.40
CA SER A 201 33.19 15.44 21.00
C SER A 201 33.72 16.48 20.00
N ALA A 202 33.82 17.74 20.44
CA ALA A 202 34.37 18.80 19.60
C ALA A 202 35.83 18.49 19.22
N ASN A 203 36.16 18.68 17.94
CA ASN A 203 37.48 18.43 17.34
C ASN A 203 37.93 16.95 17.27
N GLU A 204 37.03 15.98 17.48
CA GLU A 204 37.33 14.56 17.26
C GLU A 204 36.58 14.03 16.04
N TRP A 205 37.30 13.35 15.14
CA TRP A 205 36.67 12.68 14.01
C TRP A 205 35.86 11.49 14.53
N THR A 206 34.53 11.65 14.55
CA THR A 206 33.61 10.61 15.01
C THR A 206 32.86 10.05 13.82
N GLN A 207 33.03 8.75 13.56
CA GLN A 207 32.18 8.05 12.61
C GLN A 207 30.79 7.92 13.23
N ILE A 208 29.80 8.57 12.61
CA ILE A 208 28.40 8.31 12.96
C ILE A 208 28.12 6.86 12.59
N GLY A 209 27.79 6.03 13.59
CA GLY A 209 27.40 4.64 13.37
C GLY A 209 26.16 4.56 12.48
N ASN A 210 26.02 3.47 11.72
CA ASN A 210 24.76 3.21 11.04
C ASN A 210 23.69 2.98 12.10
N GLU A 211 22.56 3.68 11.99
CA GLU A 211 21.41 3.44 12.86
C GLU A 211 20.98 1.97 12.75
N THR A 212 20.65 1.37 13.89
CA THR A 212 20.27 -0.05 13.95
C THR A 212 18.75 -0.19 14.09
N ASN A 213 18.22 -1.38 13.79
CA ASN A 213 16.80 -1.68 14.05
C ASN A 213 16.42 -1.47 15.53
N GLU A 214 17.36 -1.69 16.45
CA GLU A 214 17.17 -1.48 17.89
C GLU A 214 16.98 0.00 18.24
N ASP A 215 17.39 0.90 17.36
CA ASP A 215 17.19 2.35 17.47
C ASP A 215 15.87 2.83 16.85
N GLY A 216 15.06 1.92 16.31
CA GLY A 216 13.80 2.22 15.61
C GLY A 216 13.98 2.74 14.18
N ALA A 217 15.20 2.75 13.66
CA ALA A 217 15.48 3.16 12.29
C ALA A 217 15.13 2.05 11.30
N PHE A 218 14.52 2.40 10.18
CA PHE A 218 14.24 1.45 9.10
C PHE A 218 14.40 2.08 7.72
N ILE A 219 14.74 1.22 6.77
CA ILE A 219 14.63 1.47 5.34
C ILE A 219 13.66 0.44 4.79
N VAL A 220 12.59 0.93 4.17
CA VAL A 220 11.61 0.07 3.50
C VAL A 220 11.56 0.43 2.03
N SER A 221 11.76 -0.58 1.19
CA SER A 221 11.62 -0.47 -0.25
C SER A 221 10.33 -1.18 -0.68
N ASN A 222 9.47 -0.46 -1.38
CA ASN A 222 8.33 -1.03 -2.08
C ASN A 222 8.81 -1.52 -3.44
N LEU A 223 9.04 -2.82 -3.57
CA LEU A 223 9.39 -3.45 -4.82
C LEU A 223 8.12 -3.95 -5.51
N ILE A 224 8.03 -3.83 -6.83
CA ILE A 224 6.86 -4.22 -7.61
C ILE A 224 7.20 -5.30 -8.63
N SER A 225 6.21 -6.09 -9.03
CA SER A 225 6.35 -7.01 -10.17
C SER A 225 6.60 -6.26 -11.47
N ASP A 226 7.58 -6.71 -12.26
CA ASP A 226 7.79 -6.22 -13.63
C ASP A 226 6.76 -6.79 -14.63
N GLN A 227 5.94 -7.75 -14.21
CA GLN A 227 4.91 -8.38 -15.03
C GLN A 227 3.54 -7.74 -14.75
N VAL A 228 3.08 -6.91 -15.69
CA VAL A 228 1.76 -6.27 -15.65
C VAL A 228 0.59 -7.26 -15.50
N GLN A 229 0.75 -8.49 -16.00
CA GLN A 229 -0.27 -9.55 -15.88
C GLN A 229 -0.29 -10.27 -14.54
N ARG A 230 0.77 -10.08 -13.74
CA ARG A 230 0.93 -10.68 -12.43
C ARG A 230 1.40 -9.59 -11.46
N PRO A 231 0.54 -8.59 -11.21
CA PRO A 231 0.85 -7.51 -10.29
C PRO A 231 1.15 -8.09 -8.90
N ALA A 232 2.17 -7.56 -8.26
CA ALA A 232 2.56 -7.87 -6.88
C ALA A 232 3.30 -6.67 -6.30
N VAL A 233 3.24 -6.52 -4.99
CA VAL A 233 4.02 -5.52 -4.25
C VAL A 233 4.72 -6.21 -3.09
N CYS A 234 5.98 -5.86 -2.86
CA CYS A 234 6.82 -6.45 -1.83
C CYS A 234 7.43 -5.34 -0.98
N LEU A 235 7.08 -5.32 0.30
CA LEU A 235 7.70 -4.42 1.27
C LEU A 235 8.97 -5.08 1.80
N PHE A 236 10.14 -4.58 1.41
CA PHE A 236 11.42 -5.11 1.85
C PHE A 236 12.04 -4.21 2.92
N PHE A 237 12.19 -4.74 4.12
CA PHE A 237 12.82 -4.08 5.26
C PHE A 237 14.31 -4.41 5.24
N GLU A 238 15.13 -3.49 4.75
CA GLU A 238 16.54 -3.78 4.44
C GLU A 238 17.35 -4.15 5.68
N TYR A 239 17.19 -3.39 6.77
CA TYR A 239 17.85 -3.68 8.04
C TYR A 239 17.23 -4.88 8.76
N GLY A 240 15.93 -5.09 8.60
CA GLY A 240 15.19 -6.19 9.22
C GLY A 240 15.42 -7.55 8.55
N ASN A 241 16.01 -7.59 7.35
CA ASN A 241 16.23 -8.82 6.59
C ASN A 241 14.93 -9.63 6.41
N VAL A 242 13.82 -8.92 6.23
CA VAL A 242 12.48 -9.48 6.09
C VAL A 242 11.73 -8.76 4.98
N ALA A 243 10.94 -9.52 4.22
CA ALA A 243 10.11 -8.98 3.17
C ALA A 243 8.67 -9.51 3.29
N PHE A 244 7.71 -8.68 2.92
CA PHE A 244 6.29 -9.00 2.90
C PHE A 244 5.82 -8.91 1.45
N LEU A 245 5.62 -10.06 0.81
CA LEU A 245 5.17 -10.15 -0.57
C LEU A 245 3.65 -10.28 -0.61
N TYR A 246 2.99 -9.29 -1.19
CA TYR A 246 1.56 -9.24 -1.37
C TYR A 246 1.17 -9.49 -2.82
N PHE A 247 0.10 -10.25 -2.98
CA PHE A 247 -0.59 -10.44 -4.25
C PHE A 247 -2.00 -9.84 -4.18
N PRO A 248 -2.53 -9.33 -5.29
CA PRO A 248 -3.94 -9.02 -5.34
C PRO A 248 -4.77 -10.30 -5.28
N ILE A 249 -6.00 -10.17 -4.78
CA ILE A 249 -6.97 -11.25 -4.85
C ILE A 249 -7.25 -11.54 -6.32
N THR A 250 -7.12 -12.81 -6.69
CA THR A 250 -7.38 -13.35 -8.03
C THR A 250 -8.15 -14.66 -7.90
N GLU A 251 -8.51 -15.29 -9.02
CA GLU A 251 -9.10 -16.63 -9.00
C GLU A 251 -8.17 -17.67 -8.35
N SER A 252 -6.86 -17.56 -8.61
CA SER A 252 -5.82 -18.46 -8.12
C SER A 252 -5.21 -18.08 -6.77
N HIS A 253 -5.38 -16.83 -6.32
CA HIS A 253 -4.82 -16.34 -5.05
C HIS A 253 -5.90 -15.64 -4.24
N ARG A 254 -6.26 -16.21 -3.08
CA ARG A 254 -7.48 -15.84 -2.35
C ARG A 254 -7.24 -15.01 -1.09
N GLU A 255 -6.01 -14.93 -0.63
CA GLU A 255 -5.66 -14.28 0.63
C GLU A 255 -5.12 -12.87 0.37
N THR A 256 -5.41 -11.91 1.25
CA THR A 256 -4.80 -10.57 1.21
C THR A 256 -3.57 -10.45 2.10
N ARG A 257 -3.28 -11.51 2.86
CA ARG A 257 -2.16 -11.60 3.79
C ARG A 257 -0.85 -11.73 3.02
N PRO A 258 0.24 -11.13 3.51
CA PRO A 258 1.53 -11.24 2.87
C PRO A 258 2.13 -12.63 3.05
N ILE A 259 2.91 -13.04 2.06
CA ILE A 259 3.91 -14.08 2.23
C ILE A 259 5.13 -13.45 2.90
N VAL A 260 5.44 -13.89 4.12
CA VAL A 260 6.60 -13.43 4.88
C VAL A 260 7.84 -14.19 4.42
N ILE A 261 8.88 -13.45 4.00
CA ILE A 261 10.13 -14.01 3.48
C ILE A 261 11.29 -13.47 4.31
N LYS A 262 12.02 -14.37 4.98
CA LYS A 262 13.28 -14.03 5.66
C LYS A 262 14.42 -14.08 4.63
N THR A 263 15.19 -13.01 4.52
CA THR A 263 16.23 -12.87 3.48
C THR A 263 17.35 -11.96 3.95
N GLN A 264 18.61 -12.28 3.65
CA GLN A 264 19.75 -11.45 4.08
C GLN A 264 20.09 -10.35 3.06
N SER A 265 19.46 -10.36 1.88
CA SER A 265 19.72 -9.35 0.86
C SER A 265 18.61 -9.26 -0.19
N ARG A 266 18.55 -8.12 -0.90
CA ARG A 266 17.69 -7.92 -2.08
C ARG A 266 17.89 -9.01 -3.13
N ASN A 267 19.13 -9.39 -3.45
CA ASN A 267 19.39 -10.38 -4.50
C ASN A 267 18.84 -11.76 -4.11
N GLN A 268 19.00 -12.16 -2.84
CA GLN A 268 18.41 -13.39 -2.34
C GLN A 268 16.87 -13.34 -2.38
N LEU A 269 16.28 -12.19 -2.03
CA LEU A 269 14.84 -11.97 -2.14
C LEU A 269 14.35 -12.11 -3.59
N GLN A 270 14.99 -11.41 -4.53
CA GLN A 270 14.62 -11.45 -5.94
C GLN A 270 14.74 -12.86 -6.52
N ASN A 271 15.83 -13.57 -6.22
CA ASN A 271 16.01 -14.95 -6.67
C ASN A 271 14.95 -15.88 -6.07
N TYR A 272 14.68 -15.77 -4.76
CA TYR A 272 13.64 -16.55 -4.10
C TYR A 272 12.27 -16.31 -4.75
N VAL A 273 11.91 -15.05 -5.01
CA VAL A 273 10.62 -14.70 -5.60
C VAL A 273 10.52 -15.17 -7.05
N LEU A 274 11.61 -15.07 -7.81
CA LEU A 274 11.68 -15.57 -9.18
C LEU A 274 11.54 -17.09 -9.23
N GLU A 275 12.24 -17.82 -8.36
CA GLU A 275 12.23 -19.28 -8.34
C GLU A 275 10.89 -19.86 -7.86
N ASN A 276 10.31 -19.27 -6.80
CA ASN A 276 9.09 -19.82 -6.17
C ASN A 276 7.79 -19.28 -6.78
N PHE A 277 7.82 -18.06 -7.33
CA PHE A 277 6.61 -17.43 -7.88
C PHE A 277 6.74 -17.06 -9.37
N GLY A 278 7.92 -17.16 -9.98
CA GLY A 278 8.12 -16.81 -11.40
C GLY A 278 8.00 -15.31 -11.67
N LEU A 279 8.35 -14.47 -10.69
CA LEU A 279 8.23 -13.02 -10.75
C LEU A 279 9.56 -12.35 -10.50
N ASN A 280 9.87 -11.34 -11.29
CA ASN A 280 11.01 -10.48 -11.04
C ASN A 280 10.49 -9.19 -10.37
N LEU A 281 11.14 -8.82 -9.27
CA LEU A 281 10.79 -7.64 -8.49
C LEU A 281 11.72 -6.49 -8.87
N ILE A 282 11.15 -5.34 -9.24
CA ILE A 282 11.86 -4.12 -9.60
C ILE A 282 11.53 -2.99 -8.63
N GLY A 283 12.42 -2.01 -8.53
CA GLY A 283 12.18 -0.80 -7.75
C GLY A 283 13.44 -0.19 -7.12
N LEU A 284 13.22 0.93 -6.44
CA LEU A 284 14.23 1.64 -5.67
C LEU A 284 14.71 0.84 -4.46
N THR A 285 16.01 0.94 -4.16
CA THR A 285 16.63 0.40 -2.93
C THR A 285 17.77 1.29 -2.48
N PHE A 286 18.13 1.19 -1.20
CA PHE A 286 19.28 1.88 -0.65
C PHE A 286 20.47 0.91 -0.54
N LYS A 287 21.64 1.29 -1.04
CA LYS A 287 22.85 0.48 -0.86
C LYS A 287 24.08 1.37 -0.75
N GLY A 288 24.76 1.30 0.39
CA GLY A 288 26.01 2.02 0.62
C GLY A 288 25.88 3.54 0.45
N GLY A 289 24.80 4.14 0.95
CA GLY A 289 24.57 5.58 0.85
C GLY A 289 23.96 6.05 -0.48
N LYS A 290 23.59 5.13 -1.37
CA LYS A 290 23.06 5.46 -2.71
C LYS A 290 21.71 4.81 -2.95
N ILE A 291 20.81 5.56 -3.58
CA ILE A 291 19.57 5.02 -4.14
C ILE A 291 19.90 4.36 -5.48
N ASN A 292 19.48 3.11 -5.64
CA ASN A 292 19.64 2.34 -6.88
C ASN A 292 18.28 1.90 -7.39
N TYR A 293 18.02 2.11 -8.69
CA TYR A 293 16.88 1.55 -9.40
C TYR A 293 17.34 0.32 -10.18
N LYS A 294 16.65 -0.80 -10.01
CA LYS A 294 16.85 -2.04 -10.77
C LYS A 294 15.53 -2.75 -10.96
#